data_AF-A0A434CT07-F1
#
_entry.id   AF-A0A434CT07-F1
#
_cell.length_a   1.000
_cell.length_b   1.000
_cell.length_c   1.000
_cell.angle_alpha   90.00
_cell.angle_beta   90.00
_cell.angle_gamma   90.00
#
_symmetry.space_group_name_H-M   'P 1'
#
loop_
_entity.id
_entity.type
_entity.pdbx_description
1 polymer ?
#
loop_
_entity_poly.entity_id
_entity_poly.type
_entity_poly.pdbx_seq_one_letter_code
_entity_poly.pdbx_strand_id
1 'polypeptide(L)' 'MTRRSILALNAGSSSIKFALYDLASSQDLQLVSRGTLDLGDT' A
#
# COMPACT_ATOMS: atom_id res chain seq x y z
N MET A 1 5.66 0.98 22.05
CA MET A 1 4.39 0.82 21.31
C MET A 1 4.69 0.19 19.97
N THR A 2 3.98 -0.88 19.60
CA THR A 2 4.18 -1.58 18.32
C THR A 2 3.49 -0.81 17.20
N ARG A 3 4.27 -0.25 16.27
CA ARG A 3 3.75 0.41 15.07
C ARG A 3 3.14 -0.65 14.14
N ARG A 4 1.93 -0.41 13.63
CA ARG A 4 1.22 -1.32 12.74
C ARG A 4 1.06 -0.65 11.39
N SER A 5 1.34 -1.38 10.31
CA SER A 5 1.20 -0.85 8.96
C SER A 5 0.37 -1.81 8.10
N ILE A 6 -0.38 -1.27 7.15
CA ILE A 6 -1.24 -2.00 6.23
C ILE A 6 -0.75 -1.75 4.81
N LEU A 7 -0.43 -2.82 4.08
CA LEU A 7 -0.13 -2.77 2.65
C LEU A 7 -1.36 -3.23 1.87
N ALA A 8 -2.05 -2.31 1.21
CA ALA A 8 -3.15 -2.60 0.32
C ALA A 8 -2.62 -2.81 -1.11
N LEU A 9 -2.95 -3.95 -1.71
CA LEU A 9 -2.51 -4.33 -3.06
C LEU A 9 -3.73 -4.54 -3.96
N ASN A 10 -3.66 -4.00 -5.17
CA ASN A 10 -4.57 -4.31 -6.26
C ASN A 10 -3.72 -4.77 -7.45
N ALA A 11 -3.67 -6.09 -7.65
CA ALA A 11 -2.92 -6.71 -8.73
C ALA A 11 -3.83 -6.86 -9.96
N GLY A 12 -3.63 -5.99 -10.95
CA GLY A 12 -4.17 -6.16 -12.30
C GLY A 12 -3.22 -7.01 -13.16
N SER A 13 -3.64 -7.32 -14.39
CA SER A 13 -2.87 -8.20 -15.30
C SER A 13 -1.53 -7.61 -15.74
N SER A 14 -1.40 -6.29 -15.85
CA SER A 14 -0.19 -5.61 -16.35
C SER A 14 0.46 -4.66 -15.35
N SER A 15 -0.19 -4.40 -14.21
CA SER A 15 0.33 -3.51 -13.17
C SER A 15 -0.26 -3.82 -11.80
N ILE A 16 0.51 -3.54 -10.75
CA ILE A 16 0.08 -3.62 -9.35
C ILE A 16 -0.03 -2.21 -8.80
N LYS A 17 -1.23 -1.80 -8.41
CA LYS A 17 -1.43 -0.57 -7.63
C LYS A 17 -1.28 -0.90 -6.15
N PHE A 18 -0.54 -0.09 -5.41
CA PHE A 18 -0.34 -0.29 -3.99
C PHE A 18 -0.54 0.99 -3.19
N ALA A 19 -0.95 0.83 -1.93
CA ALA A 19 -0.97 1.90 -0.94
C ALA A 19 -0.48 1.34 0.42
N LEU A 20 0.44 2.06 1.04
CA LEU A 20 0.96 1.77 2.37
C LEU A 20 0.35 2.75 3.36
N TYR A 21 -0.31 2.20 4.39
CA TYR A 21 -0.87 2.96 5.48
C TYR A 21 -0.13 2.64 6.77
N ASP A 22 0.00 3.65 7.61
CA ASP A 22 0.36 3.49 9.01
C ASP A 22 -0.89 3.61 9.87
N LEU A 23 -1.03 2.73 10.86
CA LEU A 23 -2.14 2.78 11.80
C LEU A 23 -1.71 3.62 13.00
N ALA A 24 -2.15 4.88 13.00
CA ALA A 24 -1.94 5.77 14.13
C ALA A 24 -2.72 5.27 15.37
N SER A 25 -2.29 5.69 16.56
CA SER A 25 -2.89 5.23 17.83
C SER A 25 -4.39 5.51 17.96
N SER A 26 -4.93 6.45 17.16
CA SER A 26 -6.34 6.82 17.08
C SER A 26 -7.20 5.91 16.18
N GLN A 27 -6.65 4.83 15.63
CA GLN A 27 -7.26 4.03 14.55
C GLN A 27 -7.38 4.77 13.22
N ASP A 28 -6.78 5.96 13.11
CA ASP A 28 -6.69 6.67 11.85
C ASP A 28 -5.64 6.01 10.95
N LEU A 29 -6.04 5.74 9.72
CA LEU A 29 -5.14 5.26 8.67
C LEU A 29 -4.45 6.46 8.02
N GLN A 30 -3.16 6.60 8.28
CA GLN A 30 -2.34 7.60 7.61
C GLN A 30 -1.74 6.99 6.33
N LEU A 31 -2.07 7.57 5.17
CA LEU A 31 -1.41 7.20 3.92
C LEU A 31 0.05 7.65 3.96
N VAL A 32 0.97 6.68 3.87
CA VAL A 32 2.43 6.93 3.86
C VAL A 32 2.94 6.98 2.43
N SER A 33 2.51 6.04 1.61
CA SER A 33 2.95 5.93 0.21
C SER A 33 1.88 5.28 -0.64
N ARG A 34 1.86 5.62 -1.92
CA ARG A 34 1.07 4.94 -2.93
C ARG A 34 1.83 4.93 -4.24
N GLY A 35 1.61 3.91 -5.04
CA GLY A 35 2.28 3.80 -6.32
C GLY A 35 1.63 2.77 -7.24
N THR A 36 2.26 2.62 -8.39
CA THR A 36 1.95 1.59 -9.37
C THR A 36 3.27 0.95 -9.77
N LEU A 37 3.29 -0.38 -9.79
CA LEU A 37 4.38 -1.17 -10.33
C LEU A 37 3.90 -1.75 -11.65
N ASP A 38 4.42 -1.25 -12.76
CA ASP A 38 4.19 -1.84 -14.07
C ASP A 38 5.00 -3.13 -14.17
N LEU A 39 4.32 -4.24 -14.50
CA LEU A 39 4.97 -5.56 -14.49
C LEU A 39 5.73 -5.85 -15.78
N GLY A 40 5.42 -5.15 -16.87
CA GLY A 40 6.04 -5.33 -18.18
C GLY A 40 5.81 -6.72 -18.77
N ASP A 41 5.46 -6.80 -20.04
CA ASP A 41 5.60 -8.07 -20.77
C ASP A 41 7.11 -8.25 -21.02
N THR A 42 7.77 -9.10 -20.24
CA THR A 42 9.18 -9.48 -20.44
C THR A 42 9.41 -10.11 -21.81
#